data_AF-A0A3D4T7S8-F1
#
_entry.id   AF-A0A3D4T7S8-F1
#
_cell.length_a   1.000
_cell.length_b   1.000
_cell.length_c   1.000
_cell.angle_alpha   90.00
_cell.angle_beta   90.00
_cell.angle_gamma   90.00
#
_symmetry.space_group_name_H-M   'P 1'
#
loop_
_entity.id
_entity.type
_entity.pdbx_description
1 polymer ?
#
loop_
_entity_poly.entity_id
_entity_poly.type
_entity_poly.pdbx_seq_one_letter_code
_entity_poly.pdbx_strand_id
1 'polypeptide(L)'
;ERSMRVLDGLIALFSAVDGVEPQSETVWRQANRYKVPRIGFVNKMDRSGADFLNVVKQVKEMLGAKAVPLQLPIGAEDNFKGVVDLIKMKGIIWHMETEGMTFDEIDVPADMIDEANEWRQSLVEAVAEYDDKLMEKFFEDPNSITEA
;
A
#
# COMPACT_ATOMS: atom_id res chain seq x y z
N GLU A 1 15.88 -20.58 -0.05
CA GLU A 1 16.82 -19.75 0.74
C GLU A 1 17.95 -19.09 -0.05
N ARG A 2 18.57 -19.73 -1.06
CA ARG A 2 19.68 -19.11 -1.83
C ARG A 2 19.29 -17.79 -2.51
N SER A 3 18.08 -17.70 -3.05
CA SER A 3 17.59 -16.50 -3.74
C SER A 3 17.53 -15.28 -2.82
N MET A 4 17.07 -15.43 -1.57
CA MET A 4 16.95 -14.33 -0.58
C MET A 4 18.29 -13.72 -0.16
N ARG A 5 19.41 -14.39 -0.45
CA ARG A 5 20.76 -13.89 -0.15
C ARG A 5 21.37 -13.08 -1.29
N VAL A 6 20.75 -13.11 -2.46
CA VAL A 6 21.27 -12.49 -3.70
C VAL A 6 20.44 -11.27 -4.08
N LEU A 7 19.16 -11.25 -3.72
CA LEU A 7 18.26 -10.13 -3.99
C LEU A 7 18.37 -9.03 -2.93
N ASP A 8 18.37 -7.78 -3.38
CA ASP A 8 18.41 -6.59 -2.53
C ASP A 8 17.01 -6.14 -2.08
N GLY A 9 15.94 -6.70 -2.64
CA GLY A 9 14.57 -6.37 -2.31
C GLY A 9 13.57 -7.40 -2.84
N LEU A 10 12.36 -7.39 -2.29
CA LEU A 10 11.29 -8.32 -2.65
C LEU A 10 9.93 -7.64 -2.75
N ILE A 11 9.13 -8.07 -3.73
CA ILE A 11 7.70 -7.75 -3.81
C ILE A 11 6.92 -8.95 -3.25
N ALA A 12 6.19 -8.73 -2.15
CA ALA A 12 5.33 -9.73 -1.53
C ALA A 12 3.92 -9.60 -2.11
N LEU A 13 3.50 -10.61 -2.88
CA LEU A 13 2.17 -10.67 -3.48
C LEU A 13 1.17 -11.24 -2.48
N PHE A 14 0.05 -10.56 -2.29
CA PHE A 14 -1.09 -11.02 -1.49
C PHE A 14 -2.35 -11.07 -2.35
N SER A 15 -3.24 -12.02 -2.09
CA SER A 15 -4.55 -12.08 -2.73
C SER A 15 -5.49 -11.12 -1.99
N ALA A 16 -6.24 -10.26 -2.67
CA ALA A 16 -7.24 -9.40 -2.06
C ALA A 16 -8.38 -10.17 -1.38
N VAL A 17 -8.58 -11.43 -1.77
CA VAL A 17 -9.62 -12.32 -1.25
C VAL A 17 -9.07 -13.18 -0.11
N ASP A 18 -7.94 -13.87 -0.36
CA ASP A 18 -7.39 -14.86 0.57
C ASP A 18 -6.49 -14.23 1.65
N GLY A 19 -5.94 -13.04 1.37
CA GLY A 19 -5.06 -12.31 2.27
C GLY A 19 -3.73 -13.02 2.56
N VAL A 20 -3.41 -13.17 3.84
CA VAL A 20 -2.17 -13.79 4.31
C VAL A 20 -2.38 -15.28 4.53
N GLU A 21 -1.72 -16.08 3.70
CA GLU A 21 -1.76 -17.54 3.78
C GLU A 21 -0.55 -18.11 4.57
N PRO A 22 -0.64 -19.37 5.08
CA PRO A 22 0.46 -20.02 5.80
C PRO A 22 1.80 -20.07 5.02
N GLN A 23 1.73 -20.17 3.70
CA GLN A 23 2.90 -20.14 2.82
C GLN A 23 3.56 -18.75 2.82
N SER A 24 2.76 -17.68 2.84
CA SER A 24 3.23 -16.29 2.90
C SER A 24 4.01 -16.04 4.18
N GLU A 25 3.59 -16.58 5.32
CA GLU A 25 4.35 -16.49 6.57
C GLU A 25 5.75 -17.11 6.47
N THR A 26 5.85 -18.27 5.82
CA THR A 26 7.14 -18.99 5.70
C THR A 26 8.14 -18.18 4.89
N VAL A 27 7.69 -17.59 3.77
CA VAL A 27 8.50 -16.68 2.94
C VAL A 27 8.84 -15.41 3.72
N TRP A 28 7.89 -14.87 4.49
CA TRP A 28 8.09 -13.67 5.29
C TRP A 28 9.16 -13.85 6.36
N ARG A 29 9.16 -14.98 7.07
CA ARG A 29 10.19 -15.32 8.08
C ARG A 29 11.58 -15.44 7.44
N GLN A 30 11.67 -16.00 6.23
CA GLN A 30 12.94 -16.07 5.50
C GLN A 30 13.45 -14.67 5.13
N ALA A 31 12.58 -13.80 4.61
CA ALA A 31 12.95 -12.44 4.26
C ALA A 31 13.36 -11.62 5.51
N ASN A 32 12.72 -11.86 6.67
CA ASN A 32 13.11 -11.26 7.95
C ASN A 32 14.53 -11.68 8.37
N ARG A 33 14.87 -12.96 8.24
CA ARG A 33 16.20 -13.49 8.59
C ARG A 33 17.33 -12.79 7.83
N TYR A 34 17.10 -12.47 6.56
CA TYR A 34 18.07 -11.80 5.70
C TYR A 34 17.91 -10.27 5.65
N LYS A 35 17.00 -9.70 6.45
CA LYS A 35 16.71 -8.25 6.50
C LYS A 35 16.43 -7.64 5.12
N VAL A 36 15.77 -8.40 4.25
CA VAL A 36 15.45 -7.96 2.88
C VAL A 36 14.34 -6.89 2.95
N PRO A 37 14.56 -5.68 2.39
CA PRO A 37 13.52 -4.67 2.19
C PRO A 37 12.39 -5.16 1.28
N ARG A 38 11.16 -4.76 1.57
CA ARG A 38 9.96 -5.33 0.96
C ARG A 38 8.90 -4.31 0.64
N ILE A 39 8.20 -4.54 -0.47
CA ILE A 39 6.94 -3.86 -0.83
C ILE A 39 5.84 -4.92 -0.90
N GLY A 40 4.69 -4.65 -0.30
CA GLY A 40 3.50 -5.48 -0.45
C GLY A 40 2.69 -5.07 -1.68
N PHE A 41 2.21 -6.03 -2.45
CA PHE A 41 1.29 -5.80 -3.56
C PHE A 41 0.07 -6.70 -3.42
N VAL A 42 -1.08 -6.08 -3.17
CA VAL A 42 -2.36 -6.77 -3.05
C VAL A 42 -2.96 -6.89 -4.46
N ASN A 43 -3.02 -8.12 -4.96
CA ASN A 43 -3.49 -8.45 -6.31
C ASN A 43 -4.93 -8.97 -6.27
N LYS A 44 -5.57 -9.09 -7.44
CA LYS A 44 -6.92 -9.62 -7.64
C LYS A 44 -8.02 -8.75 -7.02
N MET A 45 -7.85 -7.43 -7.08
CA MET A 45 -8.86 -6.46 -6.60
C MET A 45 -10.18 -6.52 -7.40
N ASP A 46 -10.14 -7.13 -8.58
CA ASP A 46 -11.27 -7.41 -9.47
C ASP A 46 -12.14 -8.60 -9.03
N ARG A 47 -11.73 -9.36 -8.02
CA ARG A 47 -12.45 -10.56 -7.58
C ARG A 47 -13.50 -10.25 -6.54
N SER A 48 -14.59 -11.03 -6.56
CA SER A 48 -15.59 -10.95 -5.50
C SER A 48 -14.99 -11.30 -4.13
N GLY A 49 -15.33 -10.50 -3.12
CA GLY A 49 -14.75 -10.57 -1.80
C GLY A 49 -13.37 -9.91 -1.66
N ALA A 50 -12.93 -9.12 -2.66
CA ALA A 50 -11.68 -8.36 -2.57
C ALA A 50 -11.79 -7.27 -1.49
N ASP A 51 -10.88 -7.32 -0.51
CA ASP A 51 -10.81 -6.35 0.58
C ASP A 51 -9.35 -5.98 0.88
N PHE A 52 -8.91 -4.87 0.31
CA PHE A 52 -7.55 -4.38 0.46
C PHE A 52 -7.17 -4.07 1.91
N LEU A 53 -8.05 -3.38 2.65
CA LEU A 53 -7.76 -2.94 4.02
C LEU A 53 -7.73 -4.12 4.99
N ASN A 54 -8.55 -5.15 4.76
CA ASN A 54 -8.46 -6.40 5.49
C ASN A 54 -7.12 -7.10 5.24
N VAL A 55 -6.59 -7.11 4.01
CA VAL A 55 -5.25 -7.66 3.74
C VAL A 55 -4.17 -6.85 4.46
N VAL A 56 -4.24 -5.52 4.45
CA VAL A 56 -3.31 -4.65 5.20
C VAL A 56 -3.33 -5.00 6.70
N LYS A 57 -4.53 -5.18 7.26
CA LYS A 57 -4.71 -5.59 8.66
C LYS A 57 -4.09 -6.96 8.93
N GLN A 58 -4.35 -7.96 8.08
CA GLN A 58 -3.76 -9.29 8.23
C GLN A 58 -2.24 -9.27 8.14
N VAL A 59 -1.65 -8.47 7.25
CA VAL A 59 -0.19 -8.31 7.16
C VAL A 59 0.37 -7.75 8.48
N LYS A 60 -0.32 -6.79 9.09
CA LYS A 60 0.07 -6.25 10.40
C LYS A 60 -0.04 -7.28 11.52
N GLU A 61 -1.18 -7.96 11.62
CA GLU A 61 -1.50 -8.86 12.74
C GLU A 61 -0.80 -10.22 12.63
N MET A 62 -0.75 -10.82 11.45
CA MET A 62 -0.22 -12.17 11.24
C MET A 62 1.28 -12.18 10.96
N LEU A 63 1.80 -11.19 10.22
CA LEU A 63 3.22 -11.11 9.87
C LEU A 63 4.04 -10.23 10.82
N GLY A 64 3.37 -9.53 11.74
CA GLY A 64 4.01 -8.60 12.69
C GLY A 64 4.71 -7.43 11.98
N ALA A 65 4.23 -7.06 10.81
CA ALA A 65 4.86 -6.05 9.96
C ALA A 65 4.24 -4.66 10.19
N LYS A 66 5.05 -3.59 10.07
CA LYS A 66 4.53 -2.23 9.93
C LYS A 66 3.98 -2.06 8.52
N ALA A 67 2.73 -2.45 8.30
CA ALA A 67 2.05 -2.30 7.02
C ALA A 67 1.57 -0.86 6.86
N VAL A 68 2.10 -0.15 5.88
CA VAL A 68 1.76 1.25 5.58
C VAL A 68 1.23 1.32 4.14
N PRO A 69 -0.07 1.58 3.95
CA PRO A 69 -0.63 1.77 2.61
C PRO A 69 -0.01 2.98 1.91
N LEU A 70 0.40 2.80 0.66
CA LEU A 70 0.79 3.90 -0.24
C LEU A 70 -0.35 4.29 -1.19
N GLN A 71 -1.31 3.37 -1.36
CA GLN A 71 -2.41 3.50 -2.30
C GLN A 71 -3.69 2.95 -1.66
N LEU A 72 -4.84 3.47 -2.11
CA LEU A 72 -6.16 2.91 -1.82
C LEU A 72 -6.86 2.52 -3.13
N PRO A 73 -7.55 1.38 -3.21
CA PRO A 73 -8.27 0.98 -4.41
C PRO A 73 -9.50 1.86 -4.64
N ILE A 74 -9.73 2.30 -5.88
CA ILE A 74 -10.95 2.99 -6.29
C ILE A 74 -11.93 1.93 -6.82
N GLY A 75 -12.98 1.70 -6.03
CA GLY A 75 -13.90 0.59 -6.25
C GLY A 75 -13.33 -0.75 -5.80
N ALA A 76 -14.14 -1.80 -5.91
CA ALA A 76 -13.78 -3.17 -5.61
C ALA A 76 -14.54 -4.11 -6.55
N GLU A 77 -14.05 -5.34 -6.68
CA GLU A 77 -14.65 -6.37 -7.53
C GLU A 77 -14.79 -5.87 -8.98
N ASP A 78 -15.93 -6.11 -9.63
CA ASP A 78 -16.22 -5.65 -10.99
C ASP A 78 -16.17 -4.11 -11.17
N ASN A 79 -16.22 -3.35 -10.06
CA ASN A 79 -16.13 -1.88 -10.09
C ASN A 79 -14.71 -1.36 -9.84
N PHE A 80 -13.72 -2.23 -9.67
CA PHE A 80 -12.33 -1.81 -9.53
C PHE A 80 -11.83 -1.19 -10.83
N LYS A 81 -11.44 0.09 -10.76
CA LYS A 81 -11.07 0.90 -11.94
C LYS A 81 -9.74 1.63 -11.81
N GLY A 82 -9.17 1.67 -10.61
CA GLY A 82 -8.10 2.59 -10.30
C GLY A 82 -7.59 2.49 -8.87
N VAL A 83 -6.66 3.38 -8.55
CA VAL A 83 -6.14 3.57 -7.20
C VAL A 83 -5.99 5.06 -6.88
N VAL A 84 -6.17 5.44 -5.63
CA VAL A 84 -5.72 6.73 -5.11
C VAL A 84 -4.26 6.60 -4.70
N ASP A 85 -3.39 7.44 -5.24
CA ASP A 85 -2.03 7.65 -4.77
C ASP A 85 -2.07 8.59 -3.57
N LEU A 86 -1.75 8.08 -2.38
CA LEU A 86 -1.78 8.85 -1.12
C LEU A 86 -0.62 9.83 -0.99
N ILE A 87 0.46 9.66 -1.76
CA ILE A 87 1.62 10.56 -1.76
C ILE A 87 1.28 11.83 -2.53
N LYS A 88 0.66 11.68 -3.71
CA LYS A 88 0.25 12.81 -4.56
C LYS A 88 -1.15 13.33 -4.28
N MET A 89 -1.96 12.58 -3.54
CA MET A 89 -3.41 12.83 -3.37
C MET A 89 -4.12 12.99 -4.72
N LYS A 90 -3.92 12.00 -5.59
CA LYS A 90 -4.57 11.92 -6.91
C LYS A 90 -5.12 10.52 -7.14
N GLY A 91 -6.26 10.45 -7.81
CA GLY A 91 -6.79 9.20 -8.34
C GLY A 91 -6.12 8.87 -9.66
N ILE A 92 -5.77 7.61 -9.87
CA ILE A 92 -5.25 7.05 -11.11
C ILE A 92 -6.31 6.08 -11.62
N ILE A 93 -6.91 6.37 -12.77
CA ILE A 93 -7.92 5.51 -13.40
C ILE A 93 -7.34 4.95 -14.69
N TRP A 94 -7.35 3.62 -14.83
CA TRP A 94 -6.81 2.96 -16.03
C TRP A 94 -7.85 2.85 -17.13
N HIS A 95 -7.40 3.08 -18.36
CA HIS A 95 -8.23 2.93 -19.55
C HIS A 95 -8.28 1.47 -19.99
N MET A 96 -9.46 0.85 -19.81
CA MET A 96 -9.71 -0.54 -20.19
C MET A 96 -9.48 -0.80 -21.69
N GLU A 97 -9.73 0.21 -22.54
CA GLU A 97 -9.52 0.16 -23.99
C GLU A 97 -8.04 -0.09 -24.38
N THR A 98 -7.12 0.26 -23.48
CA THR A 98 -5.67 0.11 -23.68
C THR A 98 -5.07 -0.99 -22.83
N GLU A 99 -5.90 -1.86 -22.24
CA GLU A 99 -5.47 -2.86 -21.26
C GLU A 99 -4.62 -2.24 -20.12
N GLY A 100 -4.95 -1.00 -19.73
CA GLY A 100 -4.24 -0.27 -18.69
C GLY A 100 -2.88 0.32 -19.08
N MET A 101 -2.50 0.33 -20.37
CA MET A 101 -1.28 1.02 -20.82
C MET A 101 -1.35 2.55 -20.65
N THR A 102 -2.56 3.10 -20.66
CA THR A 102 -2.82 4.52 -20.43
C THR A 102 -3.73 4.70 -19.22
N PHE A 103 -3.59 5.85 -18.56
CA PHE A 103 -4.37 6.22 -17.38
C PHE A 103 -4.63 7.72 -17.36
N ASP A 104 -5.70 8.11 -16.67
CA ASP A 104 -5.97 9.51 -16.32
C ASP A 104 -5.66 9.74 -14.85
N GLU A 105 -5.01 10.87 -14.57
CA GLU A 105 -4.94 11.42 -13.22
C GLU A 105 -6.16 12.29 -12.97
N ILE A 106 -6.91 11.97 -11.92
CA ILE A 106 -8.08 12.70 -11.46
C ILE A 106 -7.86 13.18 -10.02
N ASP A 107 -8.70 14.10 -9.55
CA ASP A 107 -8.77 14.37 -8.11
C ASP A 107 -9.30 13.14 -7.36
N VAL A 108 -8.94 13.03 -6.07
CA VAL A 108 -9.44 11.95 -5.22
C VAL A 108 -10.99 11.95 -5.25
N PRO A 109 -11.64 10.80 -5.54
CA PRO A 109 -13.09 10.71 -5.56
C PRO A 109 -13.71 11.23 -4.26
N ALA A 110 -14.80 12.00 -4.37
CA ALA A 110 -15.38 12.73 -3.23
C ALA A 110 -15.81 11.81 -2.08
N ASP A 111 -16.23 10.58 -2.39
CA ASP A 111 -16.61 9.53 -1.45
C ASP A 111 -15.42 8.88 -0.73
N MET A 112 -14.19 9.11 -1.21
CA MET A 112 -12.96 8.57 -0.65
C MET A 112 -12.06 9.63 0.00
N ILE A 113 -12.39 10.92 -0.10
CA ILE A 113 -11.51 12.02 0.39
C ILE A 113 -11.18 11.84 1.87
N ASP A 114 -12.19 11.55 2.70
CA ASP A 114 -11.98 11.42 4.15
C ASP A 114 -11.10 10.22 4.49
N GLU A 115 -11.36 9.05 3.88
CA GLU A 115 -10.56 7.84 4.05
C GLU A 115 -9.12 8.04 3.52
N ALA A 116 -8.96 8.66 2.36
CA ALA A 116 -7.66 8.97 1.79
C ALA A 116 -6.85 9.92 2.68
N ASN A 117 -7.49 10.93 3.29
CA ASN A 117 -6.83 11.82 4.24
C ASN A 117 -6.39 11.09 5.51
N GLU A 118 -7.23 10.21 6.07
CA GLU A 118 -6.89 9.39 7.24
C GLU A 118 -5.66 8.51 6.96
N TRP A 119 -5.68 7.77 5.86
CA TRP A 119 -4.57 6.90 5.49
C TRP A 119 -3.31 7.68 5.08
N ARG A 120 -3.46 8.84 4.46
CA ARG A 120 -2.33 9.76 4.20
C ARG A 120 -1.71 10.23 5.52
N GLN A 121 -2.51 10.61 6.50
CA GLN A 121 -1.98 11.03 7.80
C GLN A 121 -1.19 9.90 8.45
N SER A 122 -1.72 8.68 8.44
CA SER A 122 -1.02 7.49 8.98
C SER A 122 0.27 7.19 8.21
N LEU A 123 0.28 7.36 6.89
CA LEU A 123 1.47 7.23 6.05
C LEU A 123 2.55 8.25 6.44
N VAL A 124 2.16 9.52 6.55
CA VAL A 124 3.07 10.63 6.86
C VAL A 124 3.63 10.49 8.28
N GLU A 125 2.81 10.13 9.26
CA GLU A 125 3.24 9.80 10.63
C GLU A 125 4.24 8.65 10.63
N ALA A 126 3.96 7.57 9.87
CA ALA A 126 4.84 6.43 9.78
C ALA A 126 6.22 6.75 9.20
N VAL A 127 6.31 7.75 8.31
CA VAL A 127 7.57 8.28 7.75
C VAL A 127 8.29 9.16 8.77
N ALA A 128 7.55 10.04 9.45
CA ALA A 128 8.08 10.97 10.44
C ALA A 128 8.76 10.23 11.61
N GLU A 129 8.23 9.09 12.04
CA GLU A 129 8.83 8.24 13.09
C GLU A 129 10.26 7.73 12.78
N TYR A 130 10.72 7.77 11.53
CA TYR A 130 12.06 7.29 11.17
C TYR A 130 13.17 8.33 11.37
N ASP A 131 12.86 9.61 11.50
CA ASP A 131 13.85 10.69 11.67
C ASP A 131 13.29 11.78 12.59
N ASP A 132 13.99 12.05 13.71
CA ASP A 132 13.58 13.04 14.71
C ASP A 132 13.30 14.43 14.09
N LYS A 133 14.04 14.83 13.05
CA LYS A 133 13.82 16.11 12.35
C LYS A 133 12.56 16.10 11.50
N LEU A 134 12.20 14.95 10.93
CA LEU A 134 10.93 14.80 10.21
C LEU A 134 9.76 14.79 11.20
N MET A 135 9.94 14.19 12.37
CA MET A 135 8.94 14.20 13.44
C MET A 135 8.69 15.60 13.99
N GLU A 136 9.74 16.38 14.26
CA GLU A 136 9.60 17.80 14.66
C GLU A 136 8.82 18.60 13.61
N LYS A 137 9.20 18.48 12.32
CA LYS A 137 8.50 19.15 11.23
C LYS A 137 7.03 18.75 11.10
N PHE A 138 6.72 17.47 11.26
CA PHE A 138 5.35 16.96 11.22
C PHE A 138 4.48 17.55 12.33
N PHE A 139 5.03 17.72 13.54
CA PHE A 139 4.30 18.36 14.65
C PHE A 139 4.09 19.86 14.44
N GLU A 140 5.00 20.54 13.75
CA GLU A 140 4.85 21.96 13.40
C GLU A 140 3.81 22.17 12.27
N ASP A 141 3.95 21.42 11.19
CA ASP A 141 3.02 21.40 10.06
C ASP A 141 3.11 20.04 9.32
N PRO A 142 2.05 19.21 9.37
CA PRO A 142 2.00 17.93 8.67
C PRO A 142 2.26 18.01 7.16
N ASN A 143 1.96 19.14 6.52
CA ASN A 143 2.18 19.33 5.08
C ASN A 143 3.63 19.67 4.73
N SER A 144 4.46 20.03 5.72
CA SER A 144 5.86 20.45 5.50
C SER A 144 6.80 19.32 5.07
N ILE A 145 6.36 18.07 5.18
CA ILE A 145 7.08 16.86 4.76
C ILE A 145 6.44 16.19 3.54
N THR A 146 5.45 16.85 2.92
CA THR A 146 4.82 16.41 1.67
C THR A 146 5.18 17.32 0.51
N GLU A 147 4.92 16.91 -0.73
CA GLU A 147 5.09 17.80 -1.89
C GLU A 147 4.25 19.08 -1.72
N ALA A 148 4.81 20.22 -2.15
CA ALA A 148 4.24 21.57 -1.99
C ALA A 148 3.07 21.85 -2.94
#